data_AF-A0A2W2EBE4-F1
#
_entry.id   AF-A0A2W2EBE4-F1
#
_cell.length_a   1.000
_cell.length_b   1.000
_cell.length_c   1.000
_cell.angle_alpha   90.00
_cell.angle_beta   90.00
_cell.angle_gamma   90.00
#
_symmetry.space_group_name_H-M   'P 1'
#
loop_
_entity.id
_entity.type
_entity.pdbx_description
1 polymer ?
#
loop_
_entity_poly.entity_id
_entity_poly.type
_entity_poly.pdbx_seq_one_letter_code
_entity_poly.pdbx_strand_id
1 'polypeptide(L)'
;MLTVLAVVAVAVGVPLLRDRSQRRLEQRADREVNAIAQRARADLLADPSAGEATLRRAADAVDGVEVLAVQRSDAGVRLVFRVRVAKTATSVFGWQQADSAACFAQLVHTGPRPAALERLPCPG
;
A
#
# COMPACT_ATOMS: atom_id res chain seq x y z
N MET A 1 -32.80 22.13 32.55
CA MET A 1 -32.55 20.73 32.12
C MET A 1 -32.30 20.68 30.60
N LEU A 2 -31.29 21.42 30.11
CA LEU A 2 -31.02 21.62 28.68
C LEU A 2 -29.51 21.67 28.41
N THR A 3 -28.75 22.18 29.37
CA THR A 3 -27.28 22.15 29.44
C THR A 3 -26.70 20.73 29.46
N VAL A 4 -27.35 19.77 30.13
CA VAL A 4 -26.86 18.38 30.22
C VAL A 4 -26.92 17.66 28.86
N LEU A 5 -27.94 17.93 28.04
CA LEU A 5 -28.09 17.31 26.71
C LEU A 5 -27.06 17.83 25.70
N ALA A 6 -26.70 19.12 25.77
CA ALA A 6 -25.68 19.69 24.89
C ALA A 6 -24.28 19.11 25.18
N VAL A 7 -23.95 18.85 26.45
CA VAL A 7 -22.65 18.29 26.84
C VAL A 7 -22.50 16.83 26.41
N VAL A 8 -23.56 16.02 26.51
CA VAL A 8 -23.53 14.61 26.06
C VAL A 8 -23.43 14.52 24.52
N ALA A 9 -24.12 15.41 23.79
CA ALA A 9 -24.04 15.44 22.33
C ALA A 9 -22.63 15.80 21.82
N VAL A 10 -21.93 16.72 22.50
CA VAL A 10 -20.53 17.06 22.18
C VAL A 10 -19.58 15.95 22.61
N ALA A 11 -19.79 15.32 23.77
CA ALA A 11 -18.92 14.28 24.32
C ALA A 11 -18.89 13.00 23.48
N VAL A 12 -19.99 12.65 22.80
CA VAL A 12 -20.06 11.45 21.94
C VAL A 12 -19.86 11.80 20.46
N GLY A 13 -20.29 12.99 20.03
CA GLY A 13 -20.18 13.43 18.63
C GLY A 13 -18.74 13.66 18.18
N VAL A 14 -17.91 14.30 19.01
CA VAL A 14 -16.51 14.61 18.71
C VAL A 14 -15.62 13.36 18.54
N PRO A 15 -15.63 12.35 19.44
CA PRO A 15 -14.81 11.15 19.27
C PRO A 15 -15.24 10.32 18.05
N LEU A 16 -16.53 10.24 17.74
CA LEU A 16 -17.02 9.55 16.55
C LEU A 16 -16.58 10.22 15.25
N LEU A 17 -16.55 11.56 15.22
CA LEU A 17 -16.05 12.31 14.05
C LEU A 17 -14.54 12.15 13.87
N ARG A 18 -13.78 12.16 14.97
CA ARG A 18 -12.35 11.85 14.96
C ARG A 18 -12.10 10.43 14.41
N ASP A 19 -12.84 9.43 14.89
CA ASP A 19 -12.73 8.04 14.42
C ASP A 19 -13.03 7.92 12.91
N ARG A 20 -14.10 8.53 12.42
CA ARG A 20 -14.40 8.53 10.97
C ARG A 20 -13.33 9.20 10.12
N SER A 21 -12.77 10.32 10.59
CA SER A 21 -11.69 11.01 9.87
C SER A 21 -10.41 10.16 9.83
N GLN A 22 -10.08 9.50 10.93
CA GLN A 22 -8.95 8.58 11.03
C GLN A 22 -9.13 7.38 10.10
N ARG A 23 -10.30 6.71 10.13
CA ARG A 23 -10.60 5.59 9.22
C ARG A 23 -10.54 5.98 7.74
N ARG A 24 -10.95 7.20 7.39
CA ARG A 24 -10.81 7.71 6.02
C ARG A 24 -9.34 7.87 5.62
N LEU A 25 -8.49 8.30 6.54
CA LEU A 25 -7.05 8.42 6.31
C LEU A 25 -6.41 7.04 6.12
N GLU A 26 -6.78 6.06 6.95
CA GLU A 26 -6.34 4.66 6.84
C GLU A 26 -6.76 4.05 5.50
N GLN A 27 -8.04 4.14 5.15
CA GLN A 27 -8.53 3.66 3.85
C GLN A 27 -7.84 4.35 2.67
N ARG A 28 -7.43 5.63 2.82
CA ARG A 28 -6.66 6.34 1.80
C ARG A 28 -5.25 5.79 1.69
N ALA A 29 -4.58 5.52 2.81
CA ALA A 29 -3.27 4.87 2.83
C ALA A 29 -3.34 3.48 2.18
N ASP A 30 -4.37 2.68 2.49
CA ASP A 30 -4.58 1.36 1.88
C ASP A 30 -4.80 1.41 0.37
N ARG A 31 -5.60 2.38 -0.11
CA ARG A 31 -5.79 2.59 -1.55
C ARG A 31 -4.49 2.97 -2.23
N GLU A 32 -3.67 3.78 -1.57
CA GLU A 32 -2.39 4.22 -2.12
C GLU A 32 -1.36 3.09 -2.15
N VAL A 33 -1.34 2.21 -1.16
CA VAL A 33 -0.56 0.96 -1.18
C VAL A 33 -0.89 0.15 -2.43
N ASN A 34 -2.18 -0.06 -2.73
CA ASN A 34 -2.59 -0.78 -3.93
C ASN A 34 -2.21 -0.04 -5.22
N ALA A 35 -2.33 1.30 -5.25
CA ALA A 35 -1.96 2.09 -6.42
C ALA A 35 -0.45 2.02 -6.71
N ILE A 36 0.40 2.12 -5.67
CA ILE A 36 1.85 1.95 -5.78
C ILE A 36 2.20 0.53 -6.23
N ALA A 37 1.53 -0.49 -5.69
CA ALA A 37 1.75 -1.87 -6.11
C ALA A 37 1.41 -2.10 -7.60
N GLN A 38 0.34 -1.48 -8.10
CA GLN A 38 -0.01 -1.54 -9.53
C GLN A 38 0.98 -0.76 -10.41
N ARG A 39 1.53 0.36 -9.91
CA ARG A 39 2.60 1.09 -10.61
C ARG A 39 3.86 0.25 -10.71
N ALA A 40 4.33 -0.32 -9.59
CA ALA A 40 5.47 -1.23 -9.58
C ALA A 40 5.27 -2.43 -10.52
N ARG A 41 4.05 -2.98 -10.57
CA ARG A 41 3.70 -4.00 -11.56
C ARG A 41 3.86 -3.50 -13.00
N ALA A 42 3.37 -2.31 -13.31
CA ALA A 42 3.49 -1.75 -14.66
C ALA A 42 4.97 -1.59 -15.06
N ASP A 43 5.80 -1.08 -14.15
CA ASP A 43 7.24 -0.89 -14.39
C ASP A 43 7.98 -2.23 -14.57
N LEU A 44 7.64 -3.24 -13.77
CA LEU A 44 8.18 -4.60 -13.90
C LEU A 44 7.77 -5.30 -15.20
N LEU A 45 6.57 -5.00 -15.72
CA LEU A 45 6.03 -5.60 -16.94
C LEU A 45 6.38 -4.81 -18.20
N ALA A 46 7.04 -3.66 -18.08
CA ALA A 46 7.47 -2.85 -19.22
C ALA A 46 8.55 -3.55 -20.06
N ASP A 47 9.44 -4.32 -19.41
CA ASP A 47 10.40 -5.22 -20.07
C ASP A 47 10.33 -6.63 -19.46
N PRO A 48 9.47 -7.52 -20.00
CA PRO A 48 9.30 -8.87 -19.48
C PRO A 48 10.50 -9.79 -19.76
N SER A 49 11.49 -9.34 -20.53
CA SER A 49 12.74 -10.06 -20.81
C SER A 49 13.88 -9.67 -19.87
N ALA A 50 13.67 -8.63 -19.04
CA ALA A 50 14.67 -8.12 -18.12
C ALA A 50 15.15 -9.18 -17.12
N GLY A 51 16.45 -9.14 -16.83
CA GLY A 51 17.05 -10.00 -15.81
C GLY A 51 16.72 -9.55 -14.38
N GLU A 52 16.95 -10.44 -13.41
CA GLU A 52 16.67 -10.22 -11.98
C GLU A 52 17.16 -8.87 -11.45
N ALA A 53 18.41 -8.50 -11.74
CA ALA A 53 19.01 -7.25 -11.26
C ALA A 53 18.36 -5.99 -11.87
N THR A 54 17.85 -6.09 -13.10
CA THR A 54 17.13 -4.97 -13.75
C THR A 54 15.72 -4.86 -13.19
N LEU A 55 15.02 -5.98 -13.03
CA LEU A 55 13.69 -6.00 -12.42
C LEU A 55 13.73 -5.53 -10.95
N ARG A 56 14.74 -5.93 -10.19
CA ARG A 56 14.95 -5.45 -8.83
C ARG A 56 15.10 -3.93 -8.80
N ARG A 57 15.96 -3.38 -9.66
CA ARG A 57 16.16 -1.92 -9.76
C ARG A 57 14.88 -1.19 -10.19
N ALA A 58 14.10 -1.78 -11.10
CA ALA A 58 12.82 -1.20 -11.52
C ALA A 58 11.83 -1.13 -10.35
N ALA A 59 11.73 -2.19 -9.53
CA ALA A 59 10.89 -2.18 -8.34
C ALA A 59 11.42 -1.23 -7.25
N ASP A 60 12.72 -1.25 -6.97
CA ASP A 60 13.35 -0.37 -5.96
C ASP A 60 13.29 1.12 -6.34
N ALA A 61 13.13 1.44 -7.63
CA ALA A 61 12.94 2.81 -8.10
C ALA A 61 11.54 3.38 -7.81
N VAL A 62 10.58 2.55 -7.41
CA VAL A 62 9.23 2.99 -7.06
C VAL A 62 9.17 3.39 -5.60
N ASP A 63 8.84 4.65 -5.34
CA ASP A 63 8.72 5.18 -3.98
C ASP A 63 7.79 4.34 -3.10
N GLY A 64 8.27 3.99 -1.91
CA GLY A 64 7.53 3.19 -0.94
C GLY A 64 7.56 1.68 -1.21
N VAL A 65 8.29 1.21 -2.22
CA VAL A 65 8.51 -0.21 -2.49
C VAL A 65 9.83 -0.69 -1.88
N GLU A 66 9.79 -1.88 -1.29
CA GLU A 66 10.96 -2.57 -0.74
C GLU A 66 10.97 -4.01 -1.28
N VAL A 67 11.98 -4.37 -2.08
CA VAL A 67 12.10 -5.73 -2.62
C VAL A 67 12.61 -6.69 -1.54
N LEU A 68 11.74 -7.61 -1.13
CA LEU A 68 12.02 -8.63 -0.11
C LEU A 68 12.75 -9.85 -0.71
N ALA A 69 12.35 -10.29 -1.89
CA ALA A 69 12.95 -11.44 -2.56
C ALA A 69 12.85 -11.33 -4.08
N VAL A 70 13.84 -11.91 -4.77
CA VAL A 70 13.83 -12.12 -6.21
C VAL A 70 14.27 -13.55 -6.46
N GLN A 71 13.50 -14.29 -7.26
CA GLN A 71 13.75 -15.69 -7.56
C GLN A 71 13.51 -15.96 -9.04
N ARG A 72 14.54 -16.35 -9.78
CA ARG A 72 14.41 -16.90 -11.13
C ARG A 72 14.11 -18.38 -11.09
N SER A 73 13.18 -18.79 -11.94
CA SER A 73 12.88 -20.18 -12.27
C SER A 73 12.60 -20.31 -13.78
N ASP A 74 12.31 -21.52 -14.23
CA ASP A 74 11.91 -21.78 -15.62
C ASP A 74 10.61 -21.06 -16.00
N ALA A 75 9.78 -20.68 -15.01
CA ALA A 75 8.56 -19.92 -15.22
C ALA A 75 8.79 -18.41 -15.39
N GLY A 76 10.02 -17.91 -15.15
CA GLY A 76 10.36 -16.48 -15.18
C GLY A 76 10.98 -15.98 -13.87
N VAL A 77 10.92 -14.67 -13.65
CA VAL A 77 11.44 -14.03 -12.43
C VAL A 77 10.28 -13.65 -11.52
N ARG A 78 10.22 -14.23 -10.33
CA ARG A 78 9.27 -13.87 -9.28
C ARG A 78 9.89 -12.85 -8.34
N LEU A 79 9.27 -11.68 -8.23
CA LEU A 79 9.62 -10.66 -7.25
C LEU A 79 8.59 -10.66 -6.13
N VAL A 80 9.06 -10.63 -4.89
CA VAL A 80 8.25 -10.37 -3.70
C VAL A 80 8.68 -9.03 -3.14
N PHE A 81 7.73 -8.13 -2.96
CA PHE A 81 8.01 -6.79 -2.48
C PHE A 81 6.94 -6.32 -1.49
N ARG A 82 7.36 -5.43 -0.60
CA ARG A 82 6.50 -4.76 0.38
C ARG A 82 6.29 -3.33 -0.09
N VAL A 83 5.05 -2.87 -0.02
CA VAL A 83 4.69 -1.47 -0.21
C VAL A 83 4.38 -0.87 1.15
N ARG A 84 4.95 0.29 1.47
CA ARG A 84 4.70 1.06 2.70
C ARG A 84 4.25 2.46 2.33
N VAL A 85 3.17 2.91 2.95
CA VAL A 85 2.65 4.27 2.81
C VAL A 85 2.44 4.84 4.20
N ALA A 86 3.08 5.98 4.45
CA ALA A 86 2.80 6.82 5.61
C ALA A 86 2.03 8.06 5.12
N LYS A 87 0.91 8.37 5.77
CA LYS A 87 0.12 9.57 5.52
C LYS A 87 -0.05 10.37 6.78
N THR A 88 0.18 11.67 6.67
CA THR A 88 -0.14 12.63 7.71
C THR A 88 -1.19 13.61 7.18
N ALA A 89 -2.09 14.03 8.05
CA ALA A 89 -3.11 15.03 7.73
C ALA A 89 -3.36 15.94 8.93
N THR A 90 -3.51 17.23 8.66
CA THR A 90 -4.09 18.19 9.62
C THR A 90 -5.60 17.97 9.69
N SER A 91 -6.11 17.80 10.89
CA SER A 91 -7.55 17.76 11.17
C SER A 91 -7.91 18.84 12.19
N VAL A 92 -9.18 19.21 12.26
CA VAL A 92 -9.71 20.07 13.34
C VAL A 92 -9.49 19.47 14.74
N PHE A 93 -9.17 18.18 14.80
CA PHE A 93 -8.84 17.45 16.03
C PHE A 93 -7.31 17.31 16.28
N GLY A 94 -6.47 18.03 15.53
CA GLY A 94 -5.01 17.94 15.58
C GLY A 94 -4.43 17.10 14.43
N TRP A 95 -3.17 16.67 14.59
CA TRP A 95 -2.49 15.85 13.59
C TRP A 95 -2.98 14.41 13.63
N GLN A 96 -3.22 13.83 12.45
CA GLN A 96 -3.57 12.44 12.25
C GLN A 96 -2.52 11.77 11.37
N GLN A 97 -2.23 10.51 11.68
CA GLN A 97 -1.29 9.68 10.93
C GLN A 97 -1.94 8.34 10.61
N ALA A 98 -1.68 7.83 9.41
CA ALA A 98 -1.99 6.46 9.03
C ALA A 98 -0.78 5.84 8.35
N ASP A 99 -0.38 4.68 8.84
CA ASP A 99 0.64 3.84 8.24
C ASP A 99 -0.04 2.59 7.70
N SER A 100 0.19 2.29 6.42
CA SER A 100 -0.30 1.07 5.78
C SER A 100 0.85 0.36 5.08
N ALA A 101 0.84 -0.96 5.19
CA ALA A 101 1.78 -1.81 4.49
C ALA A 101 1.09 -3.07 3.95
N ALA A 102 1.49 -3.50 2.76
CA ALA A 102 1.07 -4.78 2.21
C ALA A 102 2.18 -5.39 1.36
N CYS A 103 2.19 -6.72 1.26
CA CYS A 103 3.17 -7.45 0.50
C CYS A 103 2.53 -8.06 -0.74
N PHE A 104 3.29 -8.09 -1.82
CA PHE A 104 2.84 -8.53 -3.13
C PHE A 104 3.89 -9.42 -3.77
N ALA A 105 3.43 -10.29 -4.67
CA ALA A 105 4.29 -11.01 -5.60
C ALA A 105 3.87 -10.77 -7.04
N GLN A 106 4.88 -10.53 -7.89
CA GLN A 106 4.72 -10.42 -9.33
C GLN A 106 5.67 -11.41 -10.00
N LEU A 107 5.10 -12.28 -10.86
CA LEU A 107 5.89 -13.10 -11.77
C LEU A 107 6.04 -12.33 -13.09
N VAL A 108 7.28 -12.16 -13.54
CA VAL A 108 7.63 -11.54 -14.81
C VAL A 108 8.14 -12.61 -15.76
N HIS A 109 7.49 -12.75 -16.90
CA HIS A 109 7.81 -13.74 -17.93
C HIS A 109 7.37 -13.24 -19.31
N THR A 110 7.99 -13.76 -20.36
CA THR A 110 7.74 -13.38 -21.77
C THR A 110 6.51 -14.06 -22.39
N GLY A 111 5.61 -14.58 -21.55
CA GLY A 111 4.43 -15.32 -22.02
C GLY A 111 3.34 -14.41 -22.61
N PRO A 112 2.32 -14.98 -23.28
CA PRO A 112 1.31 -14.22 -24.00
C PRO A 112 0.36 -13.42 -23.09
N ARG A 113 0.34 -13.70 -21.79
CA ARG A 113 -0.44 -12.95 -20.80
C ARG A 113 0.42 -12.68 -19.57
N PRO A 114 0.43 -11.44 -19.05
CA PRO A 114 1.14 -11.14 -17.82
C PRO A 114 0.47 -11.83 -16.63
N ALA A 115 1.27 -12.36 -15.71
CA ALA A 115 0.77 -12.87 -14.45
C ALA A 115 0.03 -11.78 -13.64
N ALA A 116 -1.00 -12.21 -12.92
CA ALA A 116 -1.73 -11.35 -12.00
C ALA A 116 -0.83 -10.95 -10.81
N LEU A 117 -1.08 -9.76 -10.25
CA LEU A 117 -0.45 -9.35 -9.01
C LEU A 117 -1.06 -10.13 -7.85
N GLU A 118 -0.23 -10.87 -7.13
CA GLU A 118 -0.67 -11.65 -5.97
C GLU A 118 -0.45 -10.85 -4.68
N ARG A 119 -1.44 -10.80 -3.79
CA ARG A 119 -1.29 -10.20 -2.46
C ARG A 119 -0.92 -11.29 -1.46
N LEU A 120 0.12 -11.02 -0.65
CA LEU A 120 0.70 -11.97 0.30
C LEU A 120 0.66 -11.42 1.73
N PRO A 121 0.69 -12.31 2.75
CA PRO A 121 1.00 -11.87 4.11
C PRO A 121 2.42 -11.32 4.17
N CYS A 122 2.62 -10.23 4.91
CA CYS A 122 3.96 -9.70 5.13
C CYS A 122 4.71 -10.49 6.21
N PRO A 123 6.03 -10.69 6.07
CA PRO A 123 6.84 -11.17 7.17
C PRO A 123 6.81 -10.13 8.31
N GLY A 124 6.60 -10.62 9.54
CA GLY A 124 6.60 -9.83 10.77
C GLY A 124 8.00 -9.41 11.20
#